data_AF-A0A191Y1T5-F1
#
_entry.id   AF-A0A191Y1T5-F1
#
_cell.length_a   1.000
_cell.length_b   1.000
_cell.length_c   1.000
_cell.angle_alpha   90.00
_cell.angle_beta   90.00
_cell.angle_gamma   90.00
#
_symmetry.space_group_name_H-M   'P 1'
#
loop_
_entity.id
_entity.type
_entity.pdbx_description
1 polymer ?
#
loop_
_entity_poly.entity_id
_entity_poly.type
_entity_poly.pdbx_seq_one_letter_code
_entity_poly.pdbx_strand_id
1 'polypeptide(L)'
;RNSMSGGLLFMSQNPDEFAKLRAKPELVESLAPEIIRYQTPIAYMRRTALEDVEFGGQVVRKGDKVAMWYISGNRDEDAIEDPDRFIIDRARPRQHLS
;
A
#
# COMPACT_ATOMS: atom_id res chain seq x y z
N ARG A 1 10.30 -9.42 -4.42
CA ARG A 1 10.31 -9.99 -5.80
C ARG A 1 9.20 -9.36 -6.64
N ASN A 2 7.94 -9.41 -6.18
CA ASN A 2 6.80 -8.84 -6.89
C ASN A 2 6.90 -7.31 -7.10
N SER A 3 7.52 -6.56 -6.19
CA SER A 3 7.65 -5.09 -6.32
C SER A 3 8.45 -4.63 -7.55
N MET A 4 9.51 -5.34 -7.94
CA MET A 4 10.27 -4.97 -9.15
C MET A 4 9.44 -5.21 -10.41
N SER A 5 8.76 -6.35 -10.49
CA SER A 5 7.85 -6.66 -11.61
C SER A 5 6.67 -5.68 -11.67
N GLY A 6 6.07 -5.38 -10.52
CA GLY A 6 4.99 -4.40 -10.38
C GLY A 6 5.43 -3.01 -10.82
N GLY A 7 6.60 -2.55 -10.35
CA GLY A 7 7.15 -1.24 -10.74
C GLY A 7 7.27 -1.06 -12.26
N LEU A 8 7.79 -2.07 -12.96
CA LEU A 8 7.85 -2.04 -14.43
C LEU A 8 6.46 -2.02 -15.07
N LEU A 9 5.53 -2.84 -14.58
CA LEU A 9 4.15 -2.88 -15.07
C LEU A 9 3.44 -1.53 -14.87
N PHE A 10 3.53 -0.94 -13.68
CA PHE A 10 2.84 0.30 -13.35
C PHE A 10 3.39 1.48 -14.15
N MET A 11 4.71 1.52 -14.39
CA MET A 11 5.31 2.52 -15.29
C MET A 11 4.84 2.35 -16.74
N SER A 12 4.66 1.10 -17.20
CA SER A 12 4.08 0.84 -18.53
C SER A 12 2.61 1.25 -18.63
N GLN A 13 1.84 1.13 -17.54
CA GLN A 13 0.42 1.49 -17.49
C GLN A 13 0.21 2.99 -17.26
N ASN A 14 1.21 3.69 -16.71
CA ASN A 14 1.17 5.13 -16.40
C ASN A 14 2.35 5.84 -17.10
N PRO A 15 2.32 5.97 -18.44
CA PRO A 15 3.44 6.52 -19.20
C PRO A 15 3.79 7.96 -18.83
N ASP A 16 2.82 8.75 -18.34
CA ASP A 16 3.03 10.13 -17.89
C ASP A 16 3.86 10.18 -16.60
N GLU A 17 3.60 9.27 -15.65
CA GLU A 17 4.43 9.12 -14.46
C GLU A 17 5.84 8.66 -14.82
N PHE A 18 5.98 7.77 -15.81
CA PHE A 18 7.31 7.36 -16.29
C PHE A 18 8.04 8.51 -17.01
N ALA A 19 7.33 9.35 -17.78
CA ALA A 19 7.89 10.56 -18.37
C ALA A 19 8.34 11.55 -17.29
N LYS A 20 7.54 11.72 -16.23
CA LYS A 20 7.88 12.55 -15.05
C LYS A 20 9.17 12.07 -14.39
N LEU A 21 9.32 10.75 -14.17
CA LEU A 21 10.55 10.17 -13.63
C LEU A 21 11.76 10.42 -14.53
N ARG A 22 11.61 10.28 -15.86
CA ARG A 22 12.71 10.56 -16.80
C ARG A 22 13.14 12.03 -16.77
N ALA A 23 12.19 12.95 -16.59
CA ALA A 23 12.48 14.38 -16.47
C ALA A 23 13.07 14.75 -15.09
N LYS A 24 12.73 14.01 -14.04
CA LYS A 24 13.14 14.24 -12.65
C LYS A 24 13.61 12.94 -11.98
N PRO A 25 14.83 12.46 -12.26
CA PRO A 25 15.33 11.19 -11.74
C PRO A 25 15.37 11.10 -10.21
N GLU A 26 15.46 12.24 -9.51
CA GLU A 26 15.42 12.34 -8.05
C GLU A 26 14.10 11.82 -7.44
N LEU A 27 13.03 11.73 -8.23
CA LEU A 27 11.75 11.15 -7.79
C LEU A 27 11.85 9.65 -7.47
N VAL A 28 12.97 8.98 -7.80
CA VAL A 28 13.22 7.58 -7.42
C VAL A 28 13.05 7.32 -5.92
N GLU A 29 13.37 8.31 -5.07
CA GLU A 29 13.24 8.24 -3.61
C GLU A 29 11.78 8.15 -3.14
N SER A 30 10.86 8.80 -3.86
CA SER A 30 9.42 8.76 -3.60
C SER A 30 8.75 7.59 -4.34
N LEU A 31 9.25 7.25 -5.51
CA LEU A 31 8.79 6.16 -6.34
C LEU A 31 8.88 4.79 -5.63
N ALA A 32 10.02 4.48 -5.02
CA ALA A 32 10.21 3.17 -4.39
C ALA A 32 9.14 2.85 -3.32
N PRO A 33 8.87 3.74 -2.34
CA PRO A 33 7.77 3.51 -1.40
C PRO A 33 6.38 3.54 -2.07
N GLU A 34 6.15 4.33 -3.11
CA GLU A 34 4.88 4.30 -3.86
C GLU A 34 4.66 2.96 -4.58
N ILE A 35 5.69 2.36 -5.18
CA ILE A 35 5.60 1.02 -5.78
C ILE A 35 5.22 -0.01 -4.71
N ILE A 36 5.84 0.07 -3.52
CA ILE A 36 5.56 -0.84 -2.41
C ILE A 36 4.10 -0.70 -1.96
N ARG A 37 3.61 0.53 -1.76
CA ARG A 37 2.21 0.81 -1.44
C ARG A 37 1.28 0.26 -2.52
N TYR A 38 1.48 0.67 -3.77
CA TYR A 38 0.54 0.38 -4.86
C TYR A 38 0.49 -1.13 -5.19
N GLN A 39 1.64 -1.80 -5.15
CA GLN A 39 1.73 -3.26 -5.33
C GLN A 39 1.15 -4.03 -4.14
N THR A 40 1.37 -3.54 -2.92
CA THR A 40 1.15 -4.26 -1.65
C THR A 40 1.58 -5.74 -1.73
N PRO A 41 2.90 -6.05 -1.77
CA PRO A 41 3.40 -7.39 -2.07
C PRO A 41 2.93 -8.48 -1.09
N ILE A 42 2.59 -8.08 0.13
CA ILE A 42 2.01 -8.91 1.17
C ILE A 42 0.59 -8.41 1.42
N ALA A 43 -0.40 -9.16 0.94
CA ALA A 43 -1.80 -8.72 1.00
C ALA A 43 -2.33 -8.60 2.44
N TYR A 44 -1.89 -9.49 3.34
CA TYR A 44 -2.27 -9.44 4.75
C TYR A 44 -1.23 -10.10 5.65
N MET A 45 -1.26 -9.71 6.93
CA MET A 45 -0.67 -10.44 8.03
C MET A 45 -1.75 -10.79 9.04
N ARG A 46 -1.56 -11.88 9.78
CA ARG A 46 -2.56 -12.39 10.72
C ARG A 46 -2.06 -12.31 12.16
N ARG A 47 -2.99 -12.08 13.09
CA ARG A 47 -2.86 -12.10 14.55
C ARG A 47 -3.81 -13.13 15.16
N THR A 48 -3.66 -13.39 16.46
CA THR A 48 -4.58 -14.21 17.25
C THR A 48 -5.01 -13.39 18.45
N ALA A 49 -6.31 -13.27 18.69
CA ALA A 49 -6.84 -12.57 19.86
C ALA A 49 -6.48 -13.33 21.14
N LEU A 50 -5.91 -12.64 22.13
CA LEU A 50 -5.50 -13.26 23.41
C LEU A 50 -6.64 -13.27 24.44
N GLU A 51 -7.65 -12.44 24.21
CA GLU A 51 -8.86 -12.28 25.01
C GLU A 51 -10.02 -11.83 24.12
N ASP A 52 -11.23 -11.85 24.64
CA ASP A 52 -12.40 -11.26 23.98
C ASP A 52 -12.24 -9.73 23.95
N VAL A 53 -12.48 -9.11 22.80
CA VAL A 53 -12.34 -7.66 22.61
C VAL A 53 -13.42 -7.12 21.66
N GLU A 54 -13.93 -5.93 21.95
CA GLU A 54 -14.80 -5.20 21.03
C GLU A 54 -13.96 -4.34 20.08
N PHE A 55 -14.13 -4.53 18.77
CA PHE A 55 -13.40 -3.81 17.74
C PHE A 55 -14.31 -3.55 16.53
N GLY A 56 -14.40 -2.29 16.08
CA GLY A 56 -15.25 -1.92 14.95
C GLY A 56 -16.75 -2.25 15.16
N GLY A 57 -17.23 -2.19 16.41
CA GLY A 57 -18.60 -2.57 16.77
C GLY A 57 -18.88 -4.08 16.70
N GLN A 58 -17.85 -4.93 16.63
CA GLN A 58 -17.94 -6.39 16.62
C GLN A 58 -17.14 -6.98 17.78
N VAL A 59 -17.60 -8.10 18.33
CA VAL A 59 -16.86 -8.84 19.36
C VAL A 59 -15.96 -9.88 18.70
N VAL A 60 -14.65 -9.69 18.79
CA VAL A 60 -13.63 -10.68 18.44
C VAL A 60 -13.39 -11.55 19.66
N ARG A 61 -13.52 -12.88 19.54
CA ARG A 61 -13.36 -13.80 20.66
C ARG A 61 -11.91 -14.22 20.86
N LYS A 62 -11.55 -14.57 22.09
CA LYS A 62 -10.27 -15.18 22.42
C LYS A 62 -10.00 -16.38 21.52
N GLY A 63 -8.82 -16.39 20.90
CA GLY A 63 -8.40 -17.44 19.97
C GLY A 63 -8.75 -17.18 18.51
N ASP A 64 -9.61 -16.19 18.22
CA ASP A 64 -9.95 -15.84 16.85
C ASP A 64 -8.71 -15.36 16.07
N LYS A 65 -8.69 -15.72 14.79
CA LYS A 65 -7.68 -15.24 13.85
C LYS A 65 -8.15 -13.91 13.28
N VAL A 66 -7.34 -12.87 13.46
CA VAL A 66 -7.63 -11.54 12.93
C VAL A 66 -6.66 -11.26 11.79
N ALA A 67 -7.17 -11.02 10.59
CA ALA A 67 -6.37 -10.68 9.41
C ALA A 67 -6.35 -9.16 9.20
N MET A 68 -5.16 -8.58 9.11
CA MET A 68 -4.96 -7.18 8.76
C MET A 68 -4.68 -7.09 7.26
N TRP A 69 -5.68 -6.69 6.48
CA TRP A 69 -5.62 -6.61 5.02
C TRP A 69 -4.92 -5.34 4.55
N TYR A 70 -3.60 -5.37 4.46
CA TYR A 70 -2.80 -4.25 3.96
C TYR A 70 -3.20 -3.83 2.54
N ILE A 71 -3.62 -4.79 1.69
CA ILE A 71 -4.10 -4.47 0.34
C ILE A 71 -5.35 -3.59 0.35
N SER A 72 -6.17 -3.69 1.41
CA SER A 72 -7.30 -2.80 1.62
C SER A 72 -6.85 -1.47 2.21
N GLY A 73 -6.03 -1.49 3.28
CA GLY A 73 -5.61 -0.26 3.96
C GLY A 73 -4.73 0.66 3.09
N ASN A 74 -3.92 0.11 2.19
CA ASN A 74 -3.17 0.92 1.21
C ASN A 74 -4.05 1.54 0.12
N ARG A 75 -5.35 1.16 0.09
CA ARG A 75 -6.37 1.70 -0.80
C ARG A 75 -7.41 2.57 -0.08
N ASP A 76 -7.22 2.82 1.22
CA ASP A 76 -8.15 3.57 2.07
C ASP A 76 -8.06 5.08 1.81
N GLU A 77 -9.14 5.65 1.28
CA GLU A 77 -9.24 7.08 0.93
C GLU A 77 -9.24 8.02 2.14
N ASP A 78 -9.61 7.54 3.35
CA ASP A 78 -9.57 8.35 4.56
C ASP A 78 -8.12 8.61 5.01
N ALA A 79 -7.19 7.73 4.62
CA ALA A 79 -5.78 7.84 4.96
C ALA A 79 -4.90 8.34 3.79
N ILE A 80 -5.26 7.98 2.55
CA ILE A 80 -4.44 8.16 1.36
C ILE A 80 -5.30 8.76 0.24
N GLU A 81 -5.07 10.03 -0.09
CA GLU A 81 -5.74 10.70 -1.20
C GLU A 81 -5.47 10.00 -2.55
N ASP A 82 -6.48 9.87 -3.42
CA ASP A 82 -6.37 9.17 -4.71
C ASP A 82 -5.63 7.82 -4.60
N PRO A 83 -6.12 6.90 -3.75
CA PRO A 83 -5.32 5.75 -3.35
C PRO A 83 -5.18 4.71 -4.47
N ASP A 84 -6.13 4.66 -5.40
CA ASP A 84 -6.10 3.79 -6.57
C ASP A 84 -5.27 4.33 -7.74
N ARG A 85 -4.70 5.54 -7.60
CA ARG A 85 -3.79 6.10 -8.60
C ARG A 85 -2.34 5.83 -8.21
N PHE A 86 -1.54 5.51 -9.22
CA PHE A 86 -0.09 5.40 -9.08
C PHE A 86 0.51 6.79 -9.27
N ILE A 87 1.00 7.41 -8.20
CA ILE A 87 1.48 8.81 -8.19
C ILE A 87 2.89 8.84 -7.61
N ILE A 88 3.91 9.01 -8.45
CA ILE A 88 5.31 8.80 -8.03
C ILE A 88 5.86 9.93 -7.17
N ASP A 89 5.21 11.09 -7.19
CA ASP A 89 5.52 12.29 -6.43
C ASP A 89 4.50 12.55 -5.30
N ARG A 90 3.82 11.49 -4.82
CA ARG A 90 2.94 11.55 -3.65
C ARG A 90 3.66 12.19 -2.46
N ALA A 91 3.02 13.14 -1.79
CA ALA A 91 3.67 13.96 -0.74
C ALA A 91 4.16 13.16 0.49
N ARG A 92 3.48 12.05 0.84
CA ARG A 92 3.80 11.20 2.00
C ARG A 92 3.87 9.71 1.58
N PRO A 93 4.79 9.32 0.68
CA PRO A 93 4.74 8.00 0.04
C PRO A 93 5.11 6.88 1.02
N ARG A 94 5.83 7.19 2.11
CA ARG A 94 6.22 6.23 3.17
C ARG A 94 5.12 5.96 4.20
N GLN A 95 3.99 6.67 4.13
CA GLN A 95 2.85 6.42 5.00
C GLN A 95 1.94 5.34 4.38
N HIS A 96 2.46 4.11 4.33
CA HIS A 96 1.75 2.94 3.82
C HIS A 96 1.89 1.74 4.76
N LEU A 97 1.07 0.72 4.56
CA LEU A 97 1.14 -0.55 5.24
C LEU A 97 1.88 -1.56 4.36
N SER A 98 3.19 -1.74 4.57
CA SER A 98 4.00 -2.84 4.00
C SER A 98 5.42 -2.80 4.54
#